data_AF-A0A850YKV7-F1
#
_entry.id   AF-A0A850YKV7-F1
#
_cell.length_a   1.000
_cell.length_b   1.000
_cell.length_c   1.000
_cell.angle_alpha   90.00
_cell.angle_beta   90.00
_cell.angle_gamma   90.00
#
_symmetry.space_group_name_H-M   'P 1'
#
loop_
_entity.id
_entity.type
_entity.pdbx_description
1 polymer ?
#
loop_
_entity_poly.entity_id
_entity_poly.type
_entity_poly.pdbx_seq_one_letter_code
_entity_poly.pdbx_strand_id
1 'polypeptide(L)'
;AGSAGLDLATSVTVILLDSSVHLLPTGIFGPPRCQKSGLLLGRSSTALSGLFVLPRVIDSDSNDEIKIMAWTPFPPCTVPQGTHIAQLMTFPHNSPSPVKECNMRVGGFVSMGTPQILWVQEISDKRPTYKSTLSLQGQQIMLTGILDTGANVTVIS
;
A
#
# COMPACT_ATOMS: atom_id res chain seq x y z
N ALA A 1 23.55 -8.89 -22.00
CA ALA A 1 22.48 -9.11 -21.02
C ALA A 1 22.82 -8.28 -19.78
N GLY A 2 21.95 -7.36 -19.37
CA GLY A 2 22.26 -6.37 -18.33
C GLY A 2 21.02 -5.82 -17.62
N SER A 3 19.96 -6.63 -17.48
CA SER A 3 18.79 -6.23 -16.70
C SER A 3 19.15 -6.25 -15.22
N ALA A 4 18.90 -5.14 -14.52
CA ALA A 4 19.19 -4.99 -13.09
C ALA A 4 18.13 -5.65 -12.20
N GLY A 5 16.93 -5.94 -12.71
CA GLY A 5 15.80 -6.47 -11.95
C GLY A 5 15.09 -7.66 -12.61
N LEU A 6 14.39 -8.44 -11.79
CA LEU A 6 13.47 -9.50 -12.19
C LEU A 6 12.08 -8.90 -12.45
N ASP A 7 11.56 -9.01 -13.68
CA ASP A 7 10.21 -8.55 -14.00
C ASP A 7 9.14 -9.39 -13.28
N LEU A 8 8.21 -8.74 -12.59
CA LEU A 8 7.10 -9.35 -11.85
C LEU A 8 5.79 -9.15 -12.59
N ALA A 9 5.09 -10.27 -12.82
CA ALA A 9 3.78 -10.31 -13.46
C ALA A 9 2.66 -10.57 -12.45
N THR A 10 1.45 -10.13 -12.78
CA THR A 10 0.25 -10.51 -12.03
C THR A 10 -0.10 -11.98 -12.26
N SER A 11 -0.49 -12.70 -11.21
CA SER A 11 -0.91 -14.10 -11.32
C SER A 11 -2.36 -14.26 -11.77
N VAL A 12 -3.16 -13.19 -11.71
CA VAL A 12 -4.56 -13.15 -12.12
C VAL A 12 -4.87 -11.84 -12.84
N THR A 13 -5.98 -11.81 -13.59
CA THR A 13 -6.52 -10.56 -14.14
C THR A 13 -7.16 -9.75 -13.01
N VAL A 14 -6.78 -8.48 -12.87
CA VAL A 14 -7.29 -7.57 -11.84
C VAL A 14 -7.93 -6.35 -12.50
N ILE A 15 -9.05 -5.89 -11.96
CA ILE A 15 -9.73 -4.66 -12.39
C ILE A 15 -9.74 -3.70 -11.21
N LEU A 16 -9.02 -2.58 -11.36
CA LEU A 16 -9.02 -1.48 -10.40
C LEU A 16 -10.23 -0.60 -10.73
N LEU A 17 -11.24 -0.63 -9.86
CA LEU A 17 -12.51 0.10 -10.05
C LEU A 17 -12.49 1.51 -9.44
N ASP A 18 -11.49 1.81 -8.63
CA ASP A 18 -11.31 3.08 -7.95
C ASP A 18 -9.82 3.49 -7.96
N SER A 19 -9.55 4.67 -7.41
CA SER A 19 -8.20 5.25 -7.32
C SER A 19 -7.46 4.85 -6.04
N SER A 20 -7.98 3.90 -5.27
CA SER A 20 -7.31 3.40 -4.07
C SER A 20 -6.14 2.46 -4.42
N VAL A 21 -5.34 2.10 -3.42
CA VAL A 21 -4.23 1.17 -3.61
C VAL A 21 -4.75 -0.26 -3.54
N HIS A 22 -4.51 -1.01 -4.62
CA HIS A 22 -4.86 -2.42 -4.75
C HIS A 22 -3.61 -3.31 -4.59
N LEU A 23 -3.79 -4.46 -3.95
CA LEU A 23 -2.75 -5.49 -3.84
C LEU A 23 -2.92 -6.54 -4.94
N LEU A 24 -2.06 -6.51 -5.94
CA LEU A 24 -2.09 -7.42 -7.08
C LEU A 24 -1.19 -8.63 -6.78
N PRO A 25 -1.73 -9.87 -6.79
CA PRO A 25 -0.96 -11.06 -6.50
C PRO A 25 0.00 -11.38 -7.65
N THR A 26 1.15 -11.97 -7.32
CA THR A 26 2.16 -12.42 -8.30
C THR A 26 2.32 -13.94 -8.33
N GLY A 27 1.83 -14.64 -7.30
CA GLY A 27 2.09 -16.07 -7.07
C GLY A 27 3.54 -16.39 -6.69
N ILE A 28 4.39 -15.38 -6.49
CA ILE A 28 5.80 -15.53 -6.11
C ILE A 28 5.94 -15.29 -4.61
N PHE A 29 6.56 -16.24 -3.89
CA PHE A 29 6.72 -16.19 -2.44
C PHE A 29 8.17 -15.92 -2.05
N GLY A 30 8.35 -14.99 -1.11
CA GLY A 30 9.65 -14.58 -0.60
C GLY A 30 10.63 -14.07 -1.67
N PRO A 31 11.79 -13.55 -1.26
CA PRO A 31 12.82 -13.19 -2.21
C PRO A 31 13.39 -14.43 -2.90
N PRO A 32 13.59 -14.40 -4.24
CA PRO A 32 14.13 -15.52 -4.99
C PRO A 32 15.58 -15.80 -4.56
N ARG A 33 15.73 -16.81 -3.69
CA ARG A 33 16.97 -17.42 -3.15
C ARG A 33 17.71 -16.58 -2.11
N CYS A 34 17.79 -17.15 -0.91
CA CYS A 34 18.57 -16.85 0.29
C CYS A 34 19.49 -15.60 0.27
N GLN A 35 19.27 -14.72 1.27
CA GLN A 35 20.16 -13.65 1.76
C GLN A 35 20.13 -12.30 1.03
N LYS A 36 19.08 -12.00 0.26
CA LYS A 36 18.94 -10.69 -0.36
C LYS A 36 17.58 -10.09 -0.07
N SER A 37 17.59 -8.89 0.49
CA SER A 37 16.40 -8.05 0.49
C SER A 37 16.14 -7.55 -0.93
N GLY A 38 14.88 -7.28 -1.24
CA GLY A 38 14.45 -6.81 -2.54
C GLY A 38 13.81 -5.43 -2.46
N LEU A 39 13.98 -4.63 -3.52
CA LEU A 39 13.23 -3.42 -3.76
C LEU A 39 12.30 -3.66 -4.96
N LEU A 40 11.00 -3.67 -4.71
CA LEU A 40 9.97 -3.75 -5.73
C LEU A 40 9.68 -2.33 -6.25
N LEU A 41 9.76 -2.16 -7.56
CA LEU A 41 9.51 -0.89 -8.26
C LEU A 41 8.57 -1.10 -9.45
N GLY A 42 7.81 -0.07 -9.79
CA GLY A 42 7.09 -0.04 -11.06
C GLY A 42 8.03 -0.04 -12.27
N ARG A 43 7.58 -0.62 -13.38
CA ARG A 43 8.26 -0.46 -14.67
C ARG A 43 7.85 0.88 -15.28
N SER A 44 8.74 1.49 -16.07
CA SER A 44 8.44 2.72 -16.78
C SER A 44 7.24 2.58 -17.72
N SER A 45 7.12 1.43 -18.41
CA SER A 45 5.99 1.10 -19.26
C SER A 45 4.65 1.08 -18.52
N THR A 46 4.66 0.64 -17.26
CA THR A 46 3.47 0.59 -16.40
C THR A 46 3.00 1.99 -16.07
N ALA A 47 3.92 2.86 -15.64
CA ALA A 47 3.61 4.26 -15.33
C ALA A 47 3.08 5.02 -16.56
N LEU A 48 3.66 4.78 -17.74
CA LEU A 48 3.17 5.34 -19.01
C LEU A 48 1.76 4.87 -19.38
N SER A 49 1.35 3.70 -18.90
CA SER A 49 -0.01 3.16 -19.11
C SER A 49 -1.02 3.69 -18.09
N GLY A 50 -0.62 4.64 -17.22
CA GLY A 50 -1.49 5.21 -16.19
C GLY A 50 -1.68 4.32 -14.96
N LEU A 51 -0.86 3.28 -14.78
CA LEU A 51 -0.84 2.44 -13.58
C LEU A 51 0.45 2.70 -12.79
N PHE A 52 0.31 3.04 -11.52
CA PHE A 52 1.43 3.38 -10.65
C PHE A 52 1.63 2.30 -9.61
N VAL A 53 2.86 1.79 -9.53
CA VAL A 53 3.27 0.82 -8.51
C VAL A 53 3.99 1.55 -7.40
N LEU A 54 3.54 1.35 -6.16
CA LEU A 54 4.20 1.90 -4.99
C LEU A 54 5.47 1.12 -4.67
N PRO A 55 6.61 1.78 -4.44
CA PRO A 55 7.83 1.12 -4.03
C PRO A 55 7.65 0.32 -2.74
N ARG A 56 8.31 -0.84 -2.65
CA ARG A 56 8.26 -1.68 -1.45
C ARG A 56 9.56 -2.42 -1.21
N VAL A 57 9.98 -2.47 0.05
CA VAL A 57 11.07 -3.36 0.49
C VAL A 57 10.49 -4.74 0.81
N ILE A 58 11.16 -5.77 0.31
CA ILE A 58 10.89 -7.19 0.60
C ILE A 58 12.04 -7.69 1.45
N ASP A 59 11.74 -8.05 2.70
CA ASP A 59 12.73 -8.55 3.63
C ASP A 59 13.21 -9.96 3.24
N SER A 60 14.47 -10.26 3.51
CA SER A 60 15.10 -11.53 3.14
C SER A 60 14.53 -12.74 3.87
N ASP A 61 13.87 -12.53 5.02
CA ASP A 61 13.24 -13.54 5.87
C ASP A 61 11.72 -13.64 5.65
N SER A 62 11.17 -12.91 4.68
CA SER A 62 9.75 -12.97 4.34
C SER A 62 9.43 -14.22 3.53
N ASN A 63 8.45 -15.00 4.01
CA ASN A 63 7.85 -16.12 3.27
C ASN A 63 6.49 -15.76 2.65
N ASP A 64 6.06 -14.51 2.77
CA ASP A 64 4.78 -14.09 2.20
C ASP A 64 4.87 -13.95 0.68
N GLU A 65 3.72 -14.03 0.02
CA GLU A 65 3.61 -13.71 -1.40
C GLU A 65 4.03 -12.25 -1.64
N ILE A 66 4.92 -12.00 -2.60
CA ILE A 66 5.23 -10.67 -3.07
C ILE A 66 4.02 -10.12 -3.81
N LYS A 67 3.22 -9.28 -3.17
CA LYS A 67 2.13 -8.55 -3.84
C LYS A 67 2.60 -7.17 -4.31
N ILE A 68 2.09 -6.78 -5.47
CA ILE A 68 2.35 -5.47 -6.09
C ILE A 68 1.29 -4.50 -5.57
N MET A 69 1.70 -3.43 -4.89
CA MET A 69 0.82 -2.33 -4.53
C MET A 69 0.67 -1.41 -5.74
N ALA A 70 -0.51 -1.36 -6.34
CA ALA A 70 -0.75 -0.56 -7.53
C ALA A 70 -2.02 0.29 -7.40
N TRP A 71 -2.01 1.48 -7.99
CA TRP A 71 -3.16 2.36 -8.07
C TRP A 71 -3.17 3.08 -9.42
N THR A 72 -4.32 3.62 -9.81
CA THR A 72 -4.47 4.42 -11.03
C THR A 72 -5.29 5.68 -10.74
N PRO A 73 -4.94 6.84 -11.31
CA PRO A 73 -5.79 8.02 -11.25
C PRO A 73 -7.00 7.95 -12.20
N PHE A 74 -7.06 6.95 -13.10
CA PHE A 74 -8.08 6.86 -14.15
C PHE A 74 -8.78 5.48 -14.17
N PRO A 75 -9.59 5.13 -13.15
CA PRO A 75 -10.37 3.89 -13.17
C PRO A 75 -11.51 3.93 -14.22
N PRO A 76 -11.95 2.77 -14.76
CA PRO A 76 -11.45 1.45 -14.46
C PRO A 76 -10.15 1.11 -15.21
N CYS A 77 -9.20 0.46 -14.53
CA CYS A 77 -7.98 -0.06 -15.15
C CYS A 77 -7.94 -1.58 -15.04
N THR A 78 -7.83 -2.26 -16.18
CA THR A 78 -7.69 -3.72 -16.23
C THR A 78 -6.23 -4.11 -16.43
N VAL A 79 -5.73 -4.98 -15.56
CA VAL A 79 -4.41 -5.58 -15.66
C VAL A 79 -4.60 -7.07 -15.97
N PRO A 80 -4.39 -7.51 -17.23
CA PRO A 80 -4.49 -8.92 -17.59
C PRO A 80 -3.51 -9.79 -16.81
N GLN A 81 -3.90 -11.03 -16.54
CA GLN A 81 -2.99 -12.06 -16.01
C GLN A 81 -1.70 -12.15 -16.85
N GLY A 82 -0.55 -12.31 -16.18
CA GLY A 82 0.74 -12.43 -16.84
C GLY A 82 1.36 -11.10 -17.28
N THR A 83 0.70 -9.97 -17.02
CA THR A 83 1.26 -8.65 -17.37
C THR A 83 2.39 -8.28 -16.41
N HIS A 84 3.60 -8.11 -16.94
CA HIS A 84 4.76 -7.63 -16.17
C HIS A 84 4.63 -6.14 -15.87
N ILE A 85 4.19 -5.79 -14.67
CA ILE A 85 3.91 -4.40 -14.26
C ILE A 85 4.94 -3.84 -13.26
N ALA A 86 5.72 -4.69 -12.62
CA ALA A 86 6.73 -4.31 -11.65
C ALA A 86 8.04 -5.05 -11.92
N GLN A 87 9.11 -4.65 -11.24
CA GLN A 87 10.40 -5.31 -11.24
C GLN A 87 10.94 -5.38 -9.81
N LEU A 88 11.65 -6.46 -9.50
CA LEU A 88 12.32 -6.68 -8.23
C LEU A 88 13.83 -6.52 -8.40
N MET A 89 14.42 -5.54 -7.72
CA MET A 89 15.87 -5.35 -7.63
C MET A 89 16.37 -5.93 -6.31
N THR A 90 17.22 -6.95 -6.36
CA THR A 90 17.79 -7.56 -5.15
C THR A 90 19.10 -6.89 -4.76
N PHE A 91 19.32 -6.66 -3.47
CA PHE A 91 20.57 -6.13 -2.93
C PHE A 91 21.08 -7.00 -1.78
N PRO A 92 22.41 -7.09 -1.58
CA PRO A 92 22.99 -7.87 -0.49
C PRO A 92 22.61 -7.28 0.87
N HIS A 93 22.25 -8.15 1.82
CA HIS A 93 22.03 -7.76 3.21
C HIS A 93 23.35 -7.90 4.00
N ASN A 94 24.01 -6.78 4.27
CA ASN A 94 25.27 -6.75 5.03
C ASN A 94 24.99 -6.71 6.55
N SER A 95 24.61 -7.82 7.17
CA SER A 95 24.62 -7.93 8.64
C SER A 95 25.94 -8.55 9.12
N PRO A 96 26.73 -7.87 9.98
CA PRO A 96 28.05 -8.34 10.43
C PRO A 96 28.01 -9.45 11.51
N SER A 97 26.91 -10.19 11.68
CA SER A 97 26.80 -11.27 12.67
C SER A 97 26.40 -12.60 12.01
N PRO A 98 26.92 -13.74 12.49
CA PRO A 98 26.34 -15.03 12.16
C PRO A 98 24.97 -15.07 12.83
N VAL A 99 23.91 -14.73 12.09
CA VAL A 99 22.55 -14.84 12.59
C VAL A 99 22.26 -16.31 12.81
N LYS A 100 22.37 -16.71 14.08
CA LYS A 100 21.83 -17.96 14.60
C LYS A 100 20.34 -18.01 14.25
N GLU A 101 19.97 -19.09 13.56
CA GLU A 101 18.60 -19.52 13.27
C GLU A 101 17.70 -18.49 12.58
N CYS A 102 17.24 -18.85 11.38
CA CYS A 102 16.22 -18.16 10.63
C CYS A 102 14.89 -18.24 11.41
N ASN A 103 14.72 -17.38 12.42
CA ASN A 103 13.44 -17.17 13.07
C ASN A 103 12.54 -16.49 12.04
N MET A 104 11.73 -17.31 11.37
CA MET A 104 10.84 -16.93 10.30
C MET A 104 9.87 -15.84 10.79
N ARG A 105 9.86 -14.68 10.14
CA ARG A 105 8.77 -13.72 10.33
C ARG A 105 7.56 -14.18 9.51
N VAL A 106 6.52 -14.63 10.22
CA VAL A 106 5.19 -14.80 9.65
C VAL A 106 4.47 -13.45 9.77
N GLY A 107 4.12 -12.81 8.64
CA GLY A 107 3.26 -11.61 8.65
C GLY A 107 3.84 -10.31 8.09
N GLY A 108 4.60 -10.35 7.00
CA GLY A 108 5.06 -9.16 6.26
C GLY A 108 3.96 -8.39 5.50
N PHE A 109 2.79 -9.00 5.28
CA PHE A 109 1.59 -8.29 4.78
C PHE A 109 0.52 -8.06 5.85
N VAL A 110 0.36 -9.01 6.78
CA VAL A 110 -0.71 -8.98 7.80
C VAL A 110 -0.38 -8.02 8.95
N SER A 111 0.89 -7.64 9.12
CA SER A 111 1.28 -6.64 10.14
C SER A 111 1.07 -5.19 9.69
N MET A 112 0.57 -4.94 8.49
CA MET A 112 -0.08 -3.67 8.16
C MET A 112 -1.45 -3.69 8.82
N GLY A 113 -1.47 -3.52 10.15
CA GLY A 113 -2.70 -3.35 10.92
C GLY A 113 -3.58 -2.25 10.34
N THR A 114 -4.81 -2.12 10.85
CA THR A 114 -5.70 -0.99 10.57
C THR A 114 -4.89 0.30 10.39
N PRO A 115 -5.05 1.02 9.27
CA PRO A 115 -4.20 2.15 8.92
C PRO A 115 -4.09 3.08 10.14
N GLN A 116 -2.91 3.13 10.75
CA GLN A 116 -2.67 3.96 11.93
C GLN A 116 -2.68 5.46 11.58
N ILE A 117 -2.63 5.77 10.28
CA ILE A 117 -2.75 7.10 9.72
C ILE A 117 -4.13 7.21 9.06
N LEU A 118 -5.12 7.67 9.82
CA LEU A 118 -6.36 8.19 9.25
C LEU A 118 -6.11 9.61 8.79
N TRP A 119 -5.99 9.83 7.47
CA TRP A 119 -6.02 11.19 6.95
C TRP A 119 -7.47 11.69 6.94
N VAL A 120 -7.59 12.91 7.48
CA VAL A 120 -8.72 13.84 7.57
C VAL A 120 -9.91 13.54 6.66
N GLN A 121 -11.11 13.64 7.25
CA GLN A 121 -12.40 13.58 6.57
C GLN A 121 -12.41 14.41 5.29
N GLU A 122 -12.85 13.82 4.19
CA GLU A 122 -13.01 14.47 2.90
C GLU A 122 -13.77 15.80 3.05
N ILE A 123 -13.13 16.90 2.66
CA ILE A 123 -13.75 18.23 2.66
C ILE A 123 -14.72 18.26 1.48
N SER A 124 -15.96 17.88 1.73
CA SER A 124 -17.06 18.09 0.78
C SER A 124 -17.51 19.56 0.77
N ASP A 125 -18.33 19.97 -0.20
CA ASP A 125 -19.03 21.27 -0.18
C ASP A 125 -19.92 21.47 1.06
N LYS A 126 -20.19 20.39 1.81
CA LYS A 126 -20.94 20.44 3.06
C LYS A 126 -20.00 20.79 4.21
N ARG A 127 -20.45 21.73 5.04
CA ARG A 127 -19.77 22.17 6.27
C ARG A 127 -19.37 20.95 7.12
N PRO A 128 -18.08 20.81 7.52
CA PRO A 128 -17.60 19.66 8.27
C PRO A 128 -18.17 19.72 9.69
N THR A 129 -19.28 19.00 9.90
CA THR A 129 -19.99 18.97 11.18
C THR A 129 -19.88 17.59 11.79
N TYR A 130 -19.58 17.54 13.08
CA TYR A 130 -19.45 16.31 13.85
C TYR A 130 -20.51 16.27 14.96
N LYS A 131 -21.19 15.12 15.09
CA LYS A 131 -22.16 14.88 16.15
C LYS A 131 -21.48 14.15 17.31
N SER A 132 -21.47 14.79 18.48
CA SER A 132 -20.91 14.21 19.71
C SER A 132 -21.99 14.10 20.77
N THR A 133 -22.07 12.95 21.42
CA THR A 133 -23.02 12.72 22.52
C THR A 133 -22.30 12.95 23.84
N LEU A 134 -22.69 13.99 24.57
CA LEU A 134 -22.25 14.21 25.94
C LEU A 134 -23.21 13.50 26.89
N SER A 135 -22.66 12.68 27.77
CA SER A 135 -23.42 11.97 28.80
C SER A 135 -22.96 12.46 30.18
N LEU A 136 -23.87 13.02 30.97
CA LEU A 136 -23.62 13.40 32.36
C LEU A 136 -24.78 12.93 33.23
N GLN A 137 -24.48 12.17 34.29
CA GLN A 137 -25.48 11.69 35.26
C GLN A 137 -26.71 10.98 34.63
N GLY A 138 -26.49 10.19 33.57
CA GLY A 138 -27.55 9.46 32.88
C GLY A 138 -28.36 10.29 31.88
N GLN A 139 -28.13 11.59 31.80
CA GLN A 139 -28.69 12.45 30.76
C GLN A 139 -27.73 12.51 29.57
N GLN A 140 -28.25 12.30 28.36
CA GLN A 140 -27.49 12.42 27.12
C GLN A 140 -27.97 13.64 26.35
N ILE A 141 -27.02 14.46 25.88
CA ILE A 141 -27.27 15.54 24.94
C ILE A 141 -26.42 15.33 23.70
N MET A 142 -27.02 15.50 22.53
CA MET A 142 -26.32 15.43 21.25
C MET A 142 -25.92 16.84 20.85
N LEU A 143 -24.63 17.10 20.79
CA LEU A 143 -24.05 18.33 20.28
C LEU A 143 -23.67 18.13 18.82
N THR A 144 -23.92 19.15 17.99
CA THR A 144 -23.38 19.22 16.64
C THR A 144 -22.38 20.37 16.59
N GLY A 145 -21.10 20.05 16.41
CA GLY A 145 -20.01 21.02 16.32
C GLY A 145 -19.39 21.05 14.93
N ILE A 146 -18.61 22.08 14.64
CA ILE A 146 -17.75 22.11 13.45
C ILE A 146 -16.46 21.37 13.80
N LEU A 147 -16.01 20.50 12.91
CA LEU A 147 -14.73 19.81 13.05
C LEU A 147 -13.63 20.73 12.50
N ASP A 148 -12.90 21.38 13.40
CA ASP A 148 -11.67 22.09 13.03
C ASP A 148 -10.56 21.07 12.79
N THR A 149 -10.10 20.97 11.55
CA THR A 149 -9.02 20.05 11.14
C THR A 149 -7.65 20.72 11.18
N GLY A 150 -7.57 21.99 11.61
CA GLY A 150 -6.33 22.78 11.60
C GLY A 150 -5.88 23.18 10.18
N ALA A 151 -6.65 22.84 9.15
CA ALA A 151 -6.42 23.29 7.79
C ALA A 151 -7.04 24.69 7.60
N ASN A 152 -6.22 25.67 7.25
CA ASN A 152 -6.70 27.00 6.86
C ASN A 152 -7.35 26.94 5.47
N VAL A 153 -8.57 26.44 5.37
CA VAL A 153 -9.41 26.57 4.17
C VAL A 153 -10.37 27.73 4.39
N THR A 154 -10.16 28.82 3.66
CA THR A 154 -11.12 29.92 3.59
C THR A 154 -12.34 29.43 2.81
N VAL A 155 -13.44 29.15 3.52
CA VAL A 155 -14.75 28.93 2.89
C VAL A 155 -15.31 30.30 2.56
N ILE A 156 -15.29 30.68 1.28
CA ILE A 156 -16.02 31.85 0.79
C ILE A 156 -17.43 31.36 0.41
N SER A 157 -18.43 31.82 1.15
CA SER A 157 -19.86 31.65 0.83
C SER A 157 -20.43 32.93 0.26
#